data_AF-A0A7U9GHY4-F1
#
_entry.id   AF-A0A7U9GHY4-F1
#
_cell.length_a   1.000
_cell.length_b   1.000
_cell.length_c   1.000
_cell.angle_alpha   90.00
_cell.angle_beta   90.00
_cell.angle_gamma   90.00
#
_symmetry.space_group_name_H-M   'P 1'
#
loop_
_entity.id
_entity.type
_entity.pdbx_description
1 polymer ?
#
loop_
_entity_poly.entity_id
_entity_poly.type
_entity_poly.pdbx_seq_one_letter_code
_entity_poly.pdbx_strand_id
1 'polypeptide(L)'
;MVAARLEKQAQEVSLLALVDPYIPGSGQTNEDDWRKDFTAFVSVILPSISSELVANSAHEAPRKEPSETELAIMLERLLASDAAYGREGYAALGGEELARTFCVARHLKRLSLKTDALHRLSCEADCLWSEGRPQEERQALTHQVGQAPRRAIETSEDHFSIVASDSLLLQVAEKLQEVAQREAIVDEQELV
;
A
#
# COMPACT_ATOMS: atom_id res chain seq x y z
N MET A 1 -13.43 -0.52 -1.33
CA MET A 1 -12.55 -1.35 -2.20
C MET A 1 -13.07 -1.29 -3.62
N VAL A 2 -12.17 -1.39 -4.60
CA VAL A 2 -12.55 -1.41 -6.03
C VAL A 2 -13.42 -2.63 -6.35
N ALA A 3 -13.09 -3.82 -5.83
CA ALA A 3 -13.89 -5.04 -6.01
C ALA A 3 -15.38 -4.84 -5.64
N ALA A 4 -15.68 -4.30 -4.46
CA ALA A 4 -17.05 -3.98 -4.05
C ALA A 4 -17.76 -2.98 -4.99
N ARG A 5 -17.02 -2.09 -5.67
CA ARG A 5 -17.59 -1.16 -6.65
C ARG A 5 -17.94 -1.87 -7.95
N LEU A 6 -17.07 -2.77 -8.41
CA LEU A 6 -17.31 -3.61 -9.59
C LEU A 6 -18.53 -4.52 -9.37
N GLU A 7 -18.61 -5.19 -8.21
CA GLU A 7 -19.75 -6.04 -7.85
C GLU A 7 -21.08 -5.26 -7.81
N LYS A 8 -21.07 -4.04 -7.26
CA LYS A 8 -22.25 -3.14 -7.28
C LYS A 8 -22.69 -2.74 -8.69
N GLN A 9 -21.79 -2.83 -9.66
CA GLN A 9 -22.05 -2.58 -11.07
C GLN A 9 -22.36 -3.88 -11.84
N ALA A 10 -22.62 -4.98 -11.12
CA ALA A 10 -22.84 -6.32 -11.66
C ALA A 10 -21.67 -6.84 -12.51
N GLN A 11 -20.46 -6.34 -12.24
CA GLN A 11 -19.24 -6.87 -12.85
C GLN A 11 -18.68 -7.98 -11.98
N GLU A 12 -18.29 -9.08 -12.61
CA GLU A 12 -17.59 -10.18 -11.95
C GLU A 12 -16.13 -9.79 -11.65
N VAL A 13 -15.65 -10.20 -10.48
CA VAL A 13 -14.25 -10.06 -10.08
C VAL A 13 -13.64 -11.47 -10.05
N SER A 14 -12.91 -11.82 -11.11
CA SER A 14 -12.30 -13.14 -11.29
C SER A 14 -11.11 -13.38 -10.34
N LEU A 15 -10.44 -12.31 -9.90
CA LEU A 15 -9.32 -12.37 -8.97
C LEU A 15 -9.27 -11.14 -8.07
N LEU A 16 -9.21 -11.38 -6.75
CA LEU A 16 -8.88 -10.37 -5.76
C LEU A 16 -7.71 -10.87 -4.90
N ALA A 17 -6.56 -10.22 -5.04
CA ALA A 17 -5.38 -10.44 -4.19
C ALA A 17 -5.13 -9.19 -3.35
N LEU A 18 -5.12 -9.35 -2.03
CA LEU A 18 -4.85 -8.29 -1.06
C LEU A 18 -3.44 -8.47 -0.51
N VAL A 19 -2.60 -7.46 -0.71
CA VAL A 19 -1.23 -7.45 -0.20
C VAL A 19 -1.19 -6.51 1.01
N ASP A 20 -0.95 -7.11 2.18
CA ASP A 20 -0.92 -6.51 3.51
C ASP A 20 -1.84 -5.29 3.70
N PRO A 21 -3.16 -5.47 3.52
CA PRO A 21 -4.08 -4.34 3.44
C PRO A 21 -4.20 -3.56 4.76
N TYR A 22 -4.46 -2.26 4.65
CA TYR A 22 -4.99 -1.50 5.77
C TYR A 22 -6.43 -1.95 6.07
N ILE A 23 -6.72 -2.18 7.36
CA ILE A 23 -8.03 -2.62 7.84
C ILE A 23 -8.63 -1.50 8.70
N PRO A 24 -9.69 -0.82 8.23
CA PRO A 24 -10.31 0.25 9.00
C PRO A 24 -10.90 -0.28 10.31
N GLY A 25 -10.88 0.54 11.37
CA GLY A 25 -11.51 0.20 12.65
C GLY A 25 -10.86 -0.92 13.47
N SER A 26 -9.75 -1.53 13.02
CA SER A 26 -9.09 -2.65 13.73
C SER A 26 -8.12 -2.19 14.84
N GLY A 27 -8.38 -1.05 15.48
CA GLY A 27 -7.59 -0.58 16.63
C GLY A 27 -6.26 0.12 16.29
N GLN A 28 -5.94 0.34 15.01
CA GLN A 28 -4.82 1.21 14.64
C GLN A 28 -5.20 2.68 14.92
N THR A 29 -4.97 3.15 16.15
CA THR A 29 -5.00 4.58 16.48
C THR A 29 -3.75 5.23 15.91
N ASN A 30 -3.73 5.38 14.59
CA ASN A 30 -2.66 6.10 13.93
C ASN A 30 -2.94 7.59 14.09
N GLU A 31 -2.18 8.26 14.95
CA GLU A 31 -2.24 9.72 15.10
C GLU A 31 -1.98 10.38 13.73
N ASP A 32 -2.81 11.36 13.35
CA ASP A 32 -2.58 12.18 12.15
C ASP A 32 -1.47 13.22 12.43
N ASP A 33 -0.25 12.73 12.62
CA ASP A 33 0.95 13.54 12.82
C ASP A 33 1.78 13.55 11.53
N TRP A 34 1.77 14.72 10.87
CA TRP A 34 2.48 14.90 9.62
C TRP A 34 3.99 14.69 9.71
N ARG A 35 4.61 14.95 10.87
CA ARG A 35 6.05 14.75 11.03
C ARG A 35 6.40 13.27 11.11
N LYS A 36 5.63 12.49 11.88
CA LYS A 36 5.80 11.04 11.96
C LYS A 36 5.62 10.41 10.58
N ASP A 37 4.58 10.84 9.87
CA ASP A 37 4.30 10.37 8.52
C ASP A 37 5.39 10.79 7.52
N PHE A 38 5.95 12.01 7.65
CA PHE A 38 7.06 12.47 6.81
C PHE A 38 8.32 11.64 7.04
N THR A 39 8.68 11.41 8.30
CA THR A 39 9.84 10.57 8.63
C THR A 39 9.68 9.16 8.10
N ALA A 40 8.52 8.53 8.31
CA ALA A 40 8.24 7.19 7.79
C ALA A 40 8.29 7.14 6.27
N PHE A 41 7.73 8.14 5.58
CA PHE A 41 7.76 8.25 4.13
C PHE A 41 9.18 8.35 3.58
N VAL A 42 10.01 9.25 4.12
CA VAL A 42 11.39 9.41 3.67
C VAL A 42 12.23 8.16 3.94
N SER A 43 12.06 7.50 5.09
CA SER A 43 12.78 6.25 5.39
C SER A 43 12.52 5.13 4.38
N VAL A 44 11.33 5.10 3.77
CA VAL A 44 10.97 4.09 2.77
C VAL A 44 11.53 4.45 1.40
N ILE A 45 11.37 5.70 0.97
CA ILE A 45 11.67 6.10 -0.41
C ILE A 45 13.13 6.54 -0.62
N LEU A 46 13.81 6.97 0.45
CA LEU A 46 15.21 7.38 0.48
C LEU A 46 15.96 6.63 1.59
N PRO A 47 16.09 5.28 1.51
CA PRO A 47 16.67 4.47 2.57
C PRO A 47 18.16 4.77 2.83
N SER A 48 18.86 5.38 1.86
CA SER A 48 20.25 5.82 2.00
C SER A 48 20.43 7.02 2.93
N ILE A 49 19.36 7.76 3.22
CA ILE A 49 19.42 8.94 4.09
C ILE A 49 19.33 8.51 5.55
N SER A 50 20.25 9.01 6.37
CA SER A 50 20.25 8.74 7.82
C SER A 50 18.93 9.17 8.47
N SER A 51 18.33 8.25 9.25
CA SER A 51 17.11 8.50 10.02
C SER A 51 17.22 9.72 10.94
N GLU A 52 18.42 10.01 11.47
CA GLU A 52 18.67 11.20 12.28
C GLU A 52 18.51 12.50 11.47
N LEU A 53 19.00 12.52 10.24
CA LEU A 53 18.87 13.69 9.36
C LEU A 53 17.40 13.95 9.00
N VAL A 54 16.64 12.88 8.74
CA VAL A 54 15.21 12.96 8.47
C VAL A 54 14.45 13.47 9.70
N ALA A 55 14.73 12.91 10.88
CA ALA A 55 14.09 13.31 12.13
C ALA A 55 14.37 14.78 12.47
N ASN A 56 15.61 15.25 12.28
CA ASN A 56 15.98 16.64 12.49
C ASN A 56 15.24 17.58 11.53
N SER A 57 15.18 17.24 10.24
CA SER A 57 14.41 18.01 9.23
C SER A 57 12.93 18.13 9.59
N ALA A 58 12.31 17.03 10.04
CA ALA A 58 10.92 17.04 10.48
C ALA A 58 10.71 17.83 11.78
N HIS A 59 11.66 17.74 12.73
CA HIS A 59 11.57 18.39 14.04
C HIS A 59 11.74 19.91 13.94
N GLU A 60 12.65 20.38 13.10
CA GLU A 60 12.89 21.81 12.85
C GLU A 60 11.71 22.49 12.14
N ALA A 61 10.88 21.73 11.43
CA ALA A 61 9.74 22.27 10.72
C ALA A 61 8.64 22.78 11.67
N PRO A 62 7.79 23.74 11.22
CA PRO A 62 6.69 24.28 12.03
C PRO A 62 5.73 23.21 12.56
N ARG A 63 5.04 23.49 13.68
CA ARG A 63 3.99 22.57 14.18
C ARG A 63 2.84 22.39 13.20
N LYS A 64 2.54 23.44 12.42
CA LYS A 64 1.58 23.39 11.33
C LYS A 64 2.18 22.58 10.17
N GLU A 65 1.38 21.71 9.57
CA GLU A 65 1.74 20.99 8.36
C GLU A 65 2.15 21.99 7.24
N PRO A 66 3.33 21.81 6.62
CA PRO A 66 3.79 22.68 5.55
C PRO A 66 2.94 22.50 4.28
N SER A 67 3.01 23.50 3.40
CA SER A 67 2.49 23.41 2.03
C SER A 67 3.28 22.42 1.18
N GLU A 68 2.69 21.96 0.07
CA GLU A 68 3.37 21.07 -0.90
C GLU A 68 4.69 21.68 -1.39
N THR A 69 4.75 23.00 -1.61
CA THR A 69 5.98 23.70 -2.02
C THR A 69 7.05 23.69 -0.93
N GLU A 70 6.67 23.89 0.34
CA GLU A 70 7.63 23.82 1.45
C GLU A 70 8.16 22.39 1.64
N LEU A 71 7.29 21.38 1.50
CA LEU A 71 7.67 19.97 1.50
C LEU A 71 8.63 19.64 0.36
N ALA A 72 8.39 20.17 -0.84
CA ALA A 72 9.27 19.98 -1.98
C ALA A 72 10.68 20.51 -1.71
N ILE A 73 10.79 21.69 -1.11
CA ILE A 73 12.09 22.27 -0.70
C ILE A 73 12.78 21.40 0.35
N MET A 74 12.04 20.87 1.33
CA MET A 74 12.60 19.98 2.34
C MET A 74 13.14 18.69 1.72
N LEU A 75 12.37 18.08 0.81
CA LEU A 75 12.74 16.85 0.11
C LEU A 75 13.93 17.06 -0.83
N GLU A 76 13.98 18.19 -1.54
CA GLU A 76 15.10 18.54 -2.42
C GLU A 76 16.41 18.68 -1.62
N ARG A 77 16.35 19.24 -0.41
CA ARG A 77 17.53 19.32 0.49
C ARG A 77 17.99 17.94 0.94
N LEU A 78 17.06 17.04 1.25
CA LEU A 78 17.37 15.66 1.60
C LEU A 78 18.00 14.92 0.41
N LEU A 79 17.41 15.05 -0.78
CA LEU A 79 17.97 14.50 -2.02
C LEU A 79 19.36 15.05 -2.35
N ALA A 80 19.63 16.33 -2.07
CA ALA A 80 20.94 16.94 -2.30
C ALA A 80 22.00 16.45 -1.29
N SER A 81 21.56 16.02 -0.10
CA SER A 81 22.44 15.40 0.92
C SER A 81 22.75 13.93 0.62
N ASP A 82 21.95 13.29 -0.24
CA ASP A 82 22.18 11.93 -0.72
C ASP A 82 23.23 11.95 -1.85
N ALA A 83 24.46 11.56 -1.52
CA ALA A 83 25.61 11.63 -2.42
C ALA A 83 25.65 10.52 -3.50
N ALA A 84 24.52 9.89 -3.81
CA ALA A 84 24.49 8.70 -4.66
C ALA A 84 24.44 9.03 -6.16
N TYR A 85 25.54 8.71 -6.86
CA TYR A 85 25.55 8.48 -8.30
C TYR A 85 24.56 7.35 -8.65
N GLY A 86 23.66 7.58 -9.62
CA GLY A 86 22.73 6.55 -10.13
C GLY A 86 21.43 6.43 -9.34
N ARG A 87 20.63 7.51 -9.30
CA ARG A 87 19.31 7.48 -8.66
C ARG A 87 18.36 6.56 -9.45
N GLU A 88 17.84 5.53 -8.80
CA GLU A 88 16.81 4.63 -9.33
C GLU A 88 15.56 4.67 -8.44
N GLY A 89 14.42 4.21 -8.97
CA GLY A 89 13.16 4.20 -8.23
C GLY A 89 12.71 5.60 -7.80
N TYR A 90 12.30 5.75 -6.53
CA TYR A 90 11.82 7.03 -6.00
C TYR A 90 12.91 8.11 -5.91
N ALA A 91 14.18 7.74 -5.77
CA ALA A 91 15.27 8.72 -5.74
C ALA A 91 15.40 9.46 -7.09
N ALA A 92 14.97 8.85 -8.20
CA ALA A 92 14.98 9.49 -9.51
C ALA A 92 13.95 10.64 -9.63
N LEU A 93 12.99 10.71 -8.71
CA LEU A 93 12.00 11.78 -8.65
C LEU A 93 12.59 13.04 -8.00
N GLY A 94 12.13 14.22 -8.43
CA GLY A 94 12.49 15.48 -7.80
C GLY A 94 11.72 15.72 -6.50
N GLY A 95 12.13 16.74 -5.73
CA GLY A 95 11.43 17.13 -4.51
C GLY A 95 9.95 17.44 -4.73
N GLU A 96 9.56 17.98 -5.89
CA GLU A 96 8.16 18.28 -6.23
C GLU A 96 7.31 17.01 -6.37
N GLU A 97 7.76 16.01 -7.13
CA GLU A 97 7.01 14.76 -7.28
C GLU A 97 6.92 13.98 -5.97
N LEU A 98 7.99 13.98 -5.17
CA LEU A 98 7.98 13.34 -3.85
C LEU A 98 7.04 14.06 -2.88
N ALA A 99 7.01 15.39 -2.89
CA ALA A 99 6.10 16.17 -2.06
C ALA A 99 4.64 15.89 -2.43
N ARG A 100 4.32 15.84 -3.73
CA ARG A 100 2.98 15.48 -4.18
C ARG A 100 2.60 14.07 -3.76
N THR A 101 3.51 13.11 -3.91
CA THR A 101 3.30 11.72 -3.49
C THR A 101 2.98 11.65 -2.00
N PHE A 102 3.73 12.38 -1.17
CA PHE A 102 3.49 12.49 0.26
C PHE A 102 2.11 13.10 0.57
N CYS A 103 1.77 14.24 -0.05
CA CYS A 103 0.48 14.90 0.16
C CYS A 103 -0.70 13.99 -0.20
N VAL A 104 -0.60 13.25 -1.31
CA VAL A 104 -1.61 12.27 -1.71
C VAL A 104 -1.70 11.13 -0.71
N ALA A 105 -0.57 10.54 -0.30
CA ALA A 105 -0.54 9.46 0.69
C ALA A 105 -1.18 9.90 2.03
N ARG A 106 -0.87 11.11 2.50
CA ARG A 106 -1.48 11.69 3.70
C ARG A 106 -2.98 11.91 3.54
N HIS A 107 -3.42 12.40 2.39
CA HIS A 107 -4.84 12.56 2.11
C HIS A 107 -5.58 11.21 2.14
N LEU A 108 -5.00 10.19 1.52
CA LEU A 108 -5.54 8.82 1.53
C LEU A 108 -5.57 8.23 2.95
N LYS A 109 -4.53 8.43 3.76
CA LYS A 109 -4.51 8.06 5.19
C LYS A 109 -5.66 8.72 5.95
N ARG A 110 -5.88 10.01 5.77
CA ARG A 110 -7.00 10.73 6.42
C ARG A 110 -8.37 10.21 6.00
N LEU A 111 -8.52 9.83 4.73
CA LEU A 111 -9.76 9.20 4.24
C LEU A 111 -9.94 7.79 4.82
N SER A 112 -8.86 7.01 4.92
CA SER A 112 -8.93 5.66 5.48
C SER A 112 -9.26 5.69 6.97
N LEU A 113 -8.73 6.64 7.74
CA LEU A 113 -9.06 6.85 9.16
C LEU A 113 -10.52 7.26 9.40
N LYS A 114 -11.19 7.85 8.40
CA LYS A 114 -12.63 8.18 8.44
C LYS A 114 -13.52 7.04 7.96
N THR A 115 -12.94 5.94 7.52
CA THR A 115 -13.69 4.77 7.05
C THR A 115 -13.90 3.85 8.25
N ASP A 116 -15.16 3.54 8.56
CA ASP A 116 -15.46 2.68 9.72
C ASP A 116 -15.16 1.21 9.44
N ALA A 117 -15.54 0.73 8.25
CA ALA A 117 -15.38 -0.66 7.84
C ALA A 117 -15.33 -0.80 6.31
N LEU A 118 -14.76 -1.90 5.85
CA LEU A 118 -14.85 -2.35 4.46
C LEU A 118 -16.28 -2.83 4.14
N HIS A 119 -16.61 -2.79 2.85
CA HIS A 119 -17.86 -3.39 2.37
C HIS A 119 -17.68 -4.91 2.29
N ARG A 120 -18.77 -5.64 2.53
CA ARG A 120 -18.82 -7.07 2.21
C ARG A 120 -18.57 -7.30 0.72
N LEU A 121 -17.90 -8.40 0.42
CA LEU A 121 -17.57 -8.85 -0.93
C LEU A 121 -18.30 -10.15 -1.24
N SER A 122 -18.61 -10.33 -2.51
CA SER A 122 -19.12 -11.60 -3.04
C SER A 122 -17.99 -12.46 -3.60
N CYS A 123 -16.94 -11.83 -4.16
CA CYS A 123 -15.76 -12.49 -4.68
C CYS A 123 -14.81 -12.95 -3.57
N GLU A 124 -14.22 -14.12 -3.76
CA GLU A 124 -13.17 -14.66 -2.89
C GLU A 124 -11.91 -13.80 -2.94
N ALA A 125 -11.27 -13.61 -1.78
CA ALA A 125 -10.01 -12.87 -1.67
C ALA A 125 -8.87 -13.82 -1.28
N ASP A 126 -7.74 -13.71 -1.98
CA ASP A 126 -6.45 -14.20 -1.48
C ASP A 126 -5.79 -13.07 -0.68
N CYS A 127 -5.20 -13.39 0.48
CA CYS A 127 -4.51 -12.42 1.33
C CYS A 127 -3.05 -12.84 1.50
N LEU A 128 -2.14 -11.90 1.26
CA LEU A 128 -0.73 -12.00 1.58
C LEU A 128 -0.43 -11.02 2.71
N TRP A 129 0.10 -11.54 3.81
CA TRP A 129 0.37 -10.81 5.04
C TRP A 129 1.87 -10.62 5.22
N SER A 130 2.28 -9.45 5.68
CA SER A 130 3.63 -9.25 6.17
C SER A 130 3.87 -10.14 7.41
N GLU A 131 5.14 -10.43 7.70
CA GLU A 131 5.51 -11.19 8.88
C GLU A 131 4.93 -10.54 10.15
N GLY A 132 4.35 -11.37 11.04
CA GLY A 132 3.93 -10.92 12.36
C GLY A 132 2.62 -10.11 12.38
N ARG A 133 1.87 -10.07 11.26
CA ARG A 133 0.58 -9.37 11.23
C ARG A 133 -0.37 -9.91 12.31
N PRO A 134 -0.91 -9.07 13.23
CA PRO A 134 -1.72 -9.56 14.35
C PRO A 134 -2.95 -10.35 13.93
N GLN A 135 -3.24 -11.44 14.65
CA GLN A 135 -4.39 -12.29 14.36
C GLN A 135 -5.72 -11.53 14.44
N GLU A 136 -5.85 -10.60 15.37
CA GLU A 136 -7.04 -9.75 15.53
C GLU A 136 -7.32 -8.91 14.28
N GLU A 137 -6.28 -8.40 13.63
CA GLU A 137 -6.43 -7.66 12.38
C GLU A 137 -6.85 -8.60 11.24
N ARG A 138 -6.23 -9.77 11.10
CA ARG A 138 -6.63 -10.77 10.08
C ARG A 138 -8.11 -11.19 10.26
N GLN A 139 -8.55 -11.34 11.51
CA GLN A 139 -9.96 -11.60 11.85
C GLN A 139 -10.88 -10.42 11.54
N ALA A 140 -10.45 -9.19 11.82
CA ALA A 140 -11.20 -7.99 11.49
C ALA A 140 -11.42 -7.87 9.97
N LEU A 141 -10.41 -8.15 9.14
CA LEU A 141 -10.58 -8.20 7.69
C LEU A 141 -11.66 -9.23 7.30
N THR A 142 -11.54 -10.46 7.79
CA THR A 142 -12.48 -11.56 7.53
C THR A 142 -13.92 -11.17 7.88
N HIS A 143 -14.11 -10.56 9.05
CA HIS A 143 -15.42 -10.09 9.49
C HIS A 143 -15.99 -8.98 8.59
N GLN A 144 -15.17 -8.02 8.20
CA GLN A 144 -15.61 -6.88 7.38
C GLN A 144 -15.93 -7.27 5.94
N VAL A 145 -15.08 -8.08 5.29
CA VAL A 145 -15.35 -8.55 3.92
C VAL A 145 -16.44 -9.62 3.88
N GLY A 146 -16.73 -10.24 5.03
CA GLY A 146 -17.86 -11.15 5.23
C GLY A 146 -17.55 -12.61 4.95
N GLN A 147 -16.29 -12.94 4.66
CA GLN A 147 -15.83 -14.30 4.39
C GLN A 147 -14.34 -14.45 4.69
N ALA A 148 -13.91 -15.67 5.01
CA ALA A 148 -12.49 -15.96 5.20
C ALA A 148 -11.75 -15.85 3.85
N PRO A 149 -10.47 -15.42 3.85
CA PRO A 149 -9.65 -15.48 2.65
C PRO A 149 -9.60 -16.91 2.12
N ARG A 150 -9.70 -17.07 0.80
CA ARG A 150 -9.50 -18.36 0.12
C ARG A 150 -8.11 -18.91 0.41
N ARG A 151 -7.12 -18.01 0.42
CA ARG A 151 -5.74 -18.28 0.83
C ARG A 151 -5.27 -17.15 1.74
N ALA A 152 -4.54 -17.52 2.79
CA ALA A 152 -3.84 -16.59 3.66
C ALA A 152 -2.38 -17.01 3.73
N ILE A 153 -1.49 -16.24 3.11
CA ILE A 153 -0.07 -16.52 3.00
C ILE A 153 0.67 -15.50 3.85
N GLU A 154 1.59 -15.96 4.69
CA GLU A 154 2.47 -15.08 5.45
C GLU A 154 3.84 -15.07 4.79
N THR A 155 4.36 -13.88 4.54
CA THR A 155 5.68 -13.68 3.96
C THR A 155 6.70 -13.41 5.05
N SER A 156 7.96 -13.74 4.80
CA SER A 156 9.11 -13.30 5.63
C SER A 156 9.51 -11.84 5.39
N GLU A 157 8.80 -11.15 4.50
CA GLU A 157 9.06 -9.76 4.12
C GLU A 157 8.24 -8.79 4.97
N ASP A 158 8.77 -7.57 5.13
CA ASP A 158 8.05 -6.47 5.76
C ASP A 158 6.98 -5.86 4.83
N HIS A 159 6.19 -4.94 5.39
CA HIS A 159 5.08 -4.25 4.71
C HIS A 159 5.46 -3.59 3.37
N PHE A 160 6.70 -3.13 3.22
CA PHE A 160 7.15 -2.39 2.02
C PHE A 160 7.87 -3.31 1.03
N SER A 161 8.54 -4.34 1.53
CA SER A 161 9.33 -5.26 0.72
C SER A 161 8.46 -6.35 0.07
N ILE A 162 7.30 -6.67 0.67
CA ILE A 162 6.38 -7.69 0.17
C ILE A 162 5.99 -7.45 -1.31
N VAL A 163 5.77 -6.19 -1.72
CA VAL A 163 5.33 -5.84 -3.08
C VAL A 163 6.42 -6.06 -4.14
N ALA A 164 7.69 -6.05 -3.74
CA ALA A 164 8.83 -6.28 -4.61
C ALA A 164 9.37 -7.73 -4.50
N SER A 165 8.76 -8.57 -3.65
CA SER A 165 9.24 -9.93 -3.45
C SER A 165 9.02 -10.80 -4.69
N ASP A 166 10.06 -11.53 -5.10
CA ASP A 166 9.99 -12.48 -6.21
C ASP A 166 8.87 -13.51 -6.00
N SER A 167 8.65 -13.91 -4.75
CA SER A 167 7.59 -14.83 -4.36
C SER A 167 6.20 -14.26 -4.67
N LEU A 168 5.92 -13.01 -4.32
CA LEU A 168 4.64 -12.37 -4.66
C LEU A 168 4.49 -12.25 -6.18
N LEU A 169 5.52 -11.77 -6.88
CA LEU A 169 5.47 -11.54 -8.32
C LEU A 169 5.22 -12.83 -9.11
N LEU A 170 5.89 -13.92 -8.74
CA LEU A 170 5.67 -15.24 -9.33
C LEU A 170 4.25 -15.74 -9.08
N GLN A 171 3.75 -15.61 -7.84
CA GLN A 171 2.39 -16.03 -7.50
C GLN A 171 1.32 -15.24 -8.26
N VAL A 172 1.50 -13.93 -8.40
CA VAL A 172 0.58 -13.08 -9.17
C VAL A 172 0.62 -13.47 -10.65
N ALA A 173 1.81 -13.72 -11.21
CA ALA A 173 1.96 -14.15 -12.60
C ALA A 173 1.29 -15.50 -12.88
N GLU A 174 1.52 -16.49 -12.02
CA GLU A 174 0.87 -17.81 -12.10
C GLU A 174 -0.66 -17.68 -12.04
N LYS A 175 -1.19 -16.81 -11.15
CA LYS A 175 -2.62 -16.58 -11.01
C LYS A 175 -3.25 -15.95 -12.24
N LEU A 176 -2.60 -14.94 -12.81
CA LEU A 176 -3.08 -14.32 -14.04
C LEU A 176 -3.08 -15.32 -15.20
N GLN A 177 -2.10 -16.23 -15.25
CA GLN A 177 -2.04 -17.30 -16.24
C GLN A 177 -3.14 -18.34 -16.06
N GLU A 178 -3.44 -18.77 -14.83
CA GLU A 178 -4.56 -19.67 -14.52
C GLU A 178 -5.92 -19.07 -14.95
N VAL A 179 -6.13 -17.77 -14.70
CA VAL A 179 -7.37 -17.09 -15.09
C VAL A 179 -7.50 -17.03 -16.62
N ALA A 180 -6.44 -16.63 -17.33
CA ALA A 180 -6.44 -16.58 -18.79
C ALA A 180 -6.71 -17.96 -19.43
N GLN A 181 -6.19 -19.04 -18.83
CA GLN A 181 -6.46 -20.40 -19.30
C GLN A 181 -7.91 -20.83 -19.07
N ARG A 182 -8.53 -20.42 -17.96
CA ARG A 182 -9.95 -20.73 -17.68
C ARG A 182 -10.88 -20.02 -18.66
N GLU A 183 -10.61 -18.75 -18.97
CA GLU A 183 -11.39 -17.99 -19.95
C GLU A 183 -11.30 -18.63 -21.34
N ALA A 184 -10.11 -19.06 -21.77
CA ALA A 184 -9.92 -19.74 -23.05
C ALA A 184 -10.68 -21.07 -23.16
N ILE A 185 -10.78 -21.84 -22.05
CA ILE A 185 -11.53 -23.10 -22.02
C ILE A 185 -13.05 -22.86 -22.09
N VAL A 186 -13.55 -21.78 -21.48
CA VAL A 186 -14.98 -21.42 -21.53
C VAL A 186 -15.37 -20.98 -22.94
N ASP A 187 -14.56 -20.17 -23.61
CA ASP A 187 -14.81 -19.75 -25.01
C ASP A 187 -14.82 -20.95 -25.98
N GLU A 188 -13.95 -21.93 -25.79
CA GLU A 188 -13.93 -23.15 -26.62
C GLU A 188 -15.16 -24.06 -26.38
N GLN A 189 -15.80 -23.98 -25.21
CA GLN A 189 -16.99 -24.76 -24.88
C GLN A 189 -18.31 -24.10 -25.32
N GLU A 190 -18.35 -22.77 -25.51
CA GLU A 190 -19.52 -22.07 -26.07
C GLU A 190 -19.61 -22.14 -27.60
N LEU A 191 -18.56 -22.63 -28.27
CA LEU A 191 -18.49 -22.78 -29.73
C LEU A 191 -18.91 -24.18 -30.25
N VAL A 192 -19.43 -25.06 -29.38
CA VAL A 192 -19.90 -26.44 -29.70
C VAL A 192 -21.40 -26.56 -29.45
#